data_AF-A0A9E2E231-F1
#
_entry.id   AF-A0A9E2E231-F1
#
_cell.length_a   1.000
_cell.length_b   1.000
_cell.length_c   1.000
_cell.angle_alpha   90.00
_cell.angle_beta   90.00
_cell.angle_gamma   90.00
#
_symmetry.space_group_name_H-M   'P 1'
#
loop_
_entity.id
_entity.type
_entity.pdbx_description
1 polymer ?
#
loop_
_entity_poly.entity_id
_entity_poly.type
_entity_poly.pdbx_seq_one_letter_code
_entity_poly.pdbx_strand_id
1 'polypeptide(L)'
;NSVNIRQAVDRQSEPGEKYPRRYPIKREDISRAFEIMDGYDRIAERANADGEQIFTFEKDLGNRTLVLEMKHQEDGTLEFHDMWRPETEESQPPHTDDKSPPRVSPPHKRYKVMGRHKFVRLRNGKIDLGRLDEGMTGGKEAGPVRLQKGNPRFGELHIEIGHGEEIRSARASDGEHYSDAAEFVADIAANFDSVYETYDERLVLVKRNGDNKVIFVELKPSSTGKYWNVISSGLRNDTWLKKRSKIWPRTEPNK
;
A
#
# COMPACT_ATOMS: atom_id res chain seq x y z
N ASN A 1 19.90 12.13 6.72
CA ASN A 1 20.88 11.19 7.31
C ASN A 1 20.21 9.87 7.66
N SER A 2 20.25 8.89 6.75
CA SER A 2 19.73 7.52 6.91
C SER A 2 20.40 6.72 8.04
N VAL A 3 21.57 7.17 8.49
CA VAL A 3 22.38 6.54 9.53
C VAL A 3 21.74 6.63 10.92
N ASN A 4 20.92 7.65 11.22
CA ASN A 4 20.38 7.86 12.57
C ASN A 4 19.20 6.95 12.95
N ILE A 5 18.36 6.52 12.01
CA ILE A 5 17.19 5.65 12.33
C ILE A 5 17.64 4.20 12.47
N ARG A 6 18.48 3.69 11.54
CA ARG A 6 19.12 2.39 11.74
C ARG A 6 19.99 2.40 12.98
N GLN A 7 20.78 3.44 13.27
CA GLN A 7 21.50 3.50 14.56
C GLN A 7 20.57 3.62 15.77
N ALA A 8 19.42 4.27 15.69
CA ALA A 8 18.47 4.33 16.81
C ALA A 8 17.83 2.97 17.10
N VAL A 9 17.54 2.18 16.05
CA VAL A 9 16.97 0.82 16.16
C VAL A 9 18.06 -0.22 16.43
N ASP A 10 19.19 -0.19 15.72
CA ASP A 10 20.31 -1.14 15.83
C ASP A 10 21.20 -0.94 17.07
N ARG A 11 21.35 0.29 17.60
CA ARG A 11 22.10 0.50 18.87
C ARG A 11 21.29 0.11 20.11
N GLN A 12 20.02 -0.25 19.95
CA GLN A 12 19.15 -0.56 21.06
C GLN A 12 18.69 -2.01 20.93
N SER A 13 19.56 -2.90 21.43
CA SER A 13 19.44 -4.36 21.38
C SER A 13 18.19 -4.93 22.04
N GLU A 14 17.38 -4.11 22.71
CA GLU A 14 16.13 -4.51 23.36
C GLU A 14 15.05 -3.44 23.15
N PRO A 15 13.80 -3.82 22.79
CA PRO A 15 12.59 -3.00 22.89
C PRO A 15 12.45 -2.41 24.29
N GLY A 16 11.65 -1.35 24.45
CA GLY A 16 11.41 -0.76 25.77
C GLY A 16 10.81 -1.78 26.75
N GLU A 17 11.64 -2.45 27.56
CA GLU A 17 11.21 -3.49 28.52
C GLU A 17 10.12 -3.03 29.49
N LYS A 18 9.96 -1.71 29.66
CA LYS A 18 9.04 -1.12 30.64
C LYS A 18 8.04 -0.09 30.07
N TYR A 19 8.34 0.53 28.91
CA TYR A 19 7.48 1.54 28.31
C TYR A 19 7.60 1.51 26.77
N PRO A 20 6.48 1.54 26.03
CA PRO A 20 6.50 1.68 24.58
C PRO A 20 7.23 2.96 24.19
N ARG A 21 8.19 2.88 23.24
CA ARG A 21 8.91 4.08 22.78
C ARG A 21 8.11 4.72 21.65
N ARG A 22 8.13 6.05 21.59
CA ARG A 22 7.39 6.83 20.59
C ARG A 22 8.40 7.45 19.64
N TYR A 23 8.34 7.07 18.37
CA TYR A 23 9.18 7.67 17.34
C TYR A 23 8.31 8.51 16.41
N PRO A 24 8.39 9.86 16.50
CA PRO A 24 7.80 10.72 15.48
C PRO A 24 8.64 10.62 14.22
N ILE A 25 8.09 10.00 13.17
CA ILE A 25 8.74 9.93 11.87
C ILE A 25 7.97 10.84 10.90
N LYS A 26 8.71 11.76 10.28
CA LYS A 26 8.16 12.63 9.25
C LYS A 26 7.81 11.84 8.00
N ARG A 27 6.82 12.33 7.25
CA ARG A 27 6.34 11.67 6.02
C ARG A 27 7.44 11.31 5.02
N GLU A 28 8.42 12.19 4.91
CA GLU A 28 9.61 12.09 4.05
C GLU A 28 10.51 10.89 4.41
N ASP A 29 10.51 10.50 5.69
CA ASP A 29 11.32 9.41 6.23
C ASP A 29 10.55 8.08 6.29
N ILE A 30 9.25 8.07 5.94
CA ILE A 30 8.40 6.87 5.94
C ILE A 30 8.94 5.81 4.97
N SER A 31 9.47 6.23 3.80
CA SER A 31 10.15 5.33 2.86
C SER A 31 11.27 4.51 3.53
N ARG A 32 11.87 5.04 4.62
CA ARG A 32 12.93 4.39 5.39
C ARG A 32 12.40 3.52 6.53
N ALA A 33 11.25 3.87 7.12
CA ALA A 33 10.54 2.98 8.05
C ALA A 33 10.18 1.65 7.35
N PHE A 34 9.86 1.70 6.05
CA PHE A 34 9.59 0.51 5.24
C PHE A 34 10.78 -0.44 5.06
N GLU A 35 12.03 0.05 5.05
CA GLU A 35 13.22 -0.82 5.03
C GLU A 35 13.37 -1.64 6.33
N ILE A 36 12.93 -1.10 7.47
CA ILE A 36 12.92 -1.80 8.76
C ILE A 36 11.78 -2.82 8.79
N MET A 37 10.65 -2.50 8.16
CA MET A 37 9.45 -3.32 8.17
C MET A 37 9.47 -4.52 7.23
N ASP A 38 10.43 -4.63 6.29
CA ASP A 38 10.56 -5.78 5.38
C ASP A 38 10.89 -7.09 6.12
N GLY A 39 11.48 -7.00 7.31
CA GLY A 39 11.87 -8.15 8.14
C GLY A 39 10.81 -8.67 9.12
N TYR A 40 9.54 -8.28 8.99
CA TYR A 40 8.44 -8.68 9.89
C TYR A 40 7.56 -9.78 9.26
N ASP A 41 7.13 -10.74 10.07
CA ASP A 41 6.44 -11.96 9.66
C ASP A 41 4.92 -11.81 9.55
N ARG A 42 4.31 -10.89 10.32
CA ARG A 42 2.85 -10.65 10.32
C ARG A 42 2.51 -9.18 10.37
N ILE A 43 1.36 -8.84 9.79
CA ILE A 43 0.79 -7.49 9.82
C ILE A 43 -0.70 -7.60 10.14
N ALA A 44 -1.18 -6.83 11.11
CA ALA A 44 -2.58 -6.70 11.49
C ALA A 44 -3.01 -5.24 11.45
N GLU A 45 -4.28 -5.01 11.13
CA GLU A 45 -4.90 -3.68 11.12
C GLU A 45 -6.01 -3.67 12.17
N ARG A 46 -6.01 -2.66 13.04
CA ARG A 46 -7.06 -2.44 14.05
C ARG A 46 -7.41 -0.96 14.12
N ALA A 47 -8.64 -0.66 14.50
CA ALA A 47 -9.02 0.69 14.91
C ALA A 47 -8.99 0.77 16.44
N ASN A 48 -8.49 1.86 17.03
CA ASN A 48 -8.67 2.09 18.46
C ASN A 48 -10.09 2.59 18.77
N ALA A 49 -10.36 2.80 20.07
CA ALA A 49 -11.64 3.33 20.55
C ALA A 49 -12.01 4.69 19.94
N ASP A 50 -11.00 5.46 19.53
CA ASP A 50 -11.14 6.79 18.92
C ASP A 50 -11.32 6.73 17.39
N GLY A 51 -11.28 5.53 16.80
CA GLY A 51 -11.45 5.32 15.35
C GLY A 51 -10.18 5.53 14.52
N GLU A 52 -9.04 5.76 15.16
CA GLU A 52 -7.74 5.88 14.50
C GLU A 52 -7.26 4.51 14.01
N GLN A 53 -6.72 4.49 12.79
CA GLN A 53 -6.18 3.28 12.19
C GLN A 53 -4.78 2.99 12.74
N ILE A 54 -4.65 1.83 13.38
CA ILE A 54 -3.40 1.32 13.93
C ILE A 54 -2.99 0.10 13.12
N PHE A 55 -1.75 0.12 12.63
CA PHE A 55 -1.13 -1.04 12.01
C PHE A 55 -0.17 -1.70 13.01
N THR A 56 -0.31 -3.00 13.21
CA THR A 56 0.57 -3.78 14.06
C THR A 56 1.43 -4.69 13.18
N PHE A 57 2.74 -4.61 13.32
CA PHE A 57 3.71 -5.47 12.64
C PHE A 57 4.35 -6.38 13.67
N GLU A 58 4.42 -7.68 13.39
CA GLU A 58 4.99 -8.67 14.30
C GLU A 58 6.16 -9.39 13.66
N LYS A 59 7.26 -9.53 14.41
CA LYS A 59 8.43 -10.29 14.03
C LYS A 59 8.70 -11.37 15.06
N ASP A 60 8.67 -12.62 14.63
CA ASP A 60 9.00 -13.76 15.44
C ASP A 60 10.52 -13.94 15.46
N LEU A 61 11.10 -13.91 16.66
CA LEU A 61 12.53 -14.11 16.89
C LEU A 61 12.82 -15.48 17.51
N GLY A 62 11.85 -16.39 17.48
CA GLY A 62 11.92 -17.78 17.95
C GLY A 62 11.52 -17.95 19.41
N ASN A 63 12.01 -17.09 20.31
CA ASN A 63 11.66 -17.13 21.74
C ASN A 63 10.75 -15.97 22.19
N ARG A 64 10.60 -14.92 21.38
CA ARG A 64 9.77 -13.74 21.64
C ARG A 64 9.27 -13.16 20.33
N THR A 65 8.15 -12.45 20.38
CA THR A 65 7.61 -11.71 19.24
C THR A 65 7.75 -10.21 19.48
N LEU A 66 8.49 -9.53 18.61
CA LEU A 66 8.54 -8.07 18.57
C LEU A 66 7.26 -7.57 17.90
N VAL A 67 6.57 -6.65 18.55
CA VAL A 67 5.36 -5.98 18.06
C VAL A 67 5.68 -4.51 17.84
N LEU A 68 5.41 -4.01 16.64
CA LEU A 68 5.52 -2.61 16.28
C LEU A 68 4.13 -2.10 15.93
N GLU A 69 3.59 -1.17 16.70
CA GLU A 69 2.37 -0.45 16.33
C GLU A 69 2.74 0.83 15.61
N MET A 70 1.99 1.14 14.56
CA MET A 70 2.16 2.35 13.76
C MET A 70 0.81 3.06 13.73
N LYS A 71 0.82 4.34 14.06
CA LYS A 71 -0.35 5.22 14.08
C LYS A 71 -0.10 6.41 13.17
N HIS A 72 -1.12 6.76 12.40
CA HIS A 72 -1.12 7.98 11.61
C HIS A 72 -1.68 9.12 12.45
N GLN A 73 -0.90 10.19 12.60
CA GLN A 73 -1.29 11.39 13.35
C GLN A 73 -1.95 12.41 12.42
N GLU A 74 -2.83 13.27 12.97
CA GLU A 74 -3.52 14.30 12.18
C GLU A 74 -2.57 15.31 11.53
N ASP A 75 -1.39 15.51 12.12
CA ASP A 75 -0.34 16.41 11.62
C ASP A 75 0.49 15.80 10.46
N GLY A 76 0.11 14.61 9.98
CA GLY A 76 0.80 13.90 8.90
C GLY A 76 2.08 13.19 9.33
N THR A 77 2.35 13.08 10.63
CA THR A 77 3.43 12.24 11.16
C THR A 77 2.98 10.79 11.38
N LEU A 78 3.93 9.86 11.32
CA LEU A 78 3.71 8.50 11.79
C LEU A 78 4.35 8.34 13.16
N GLU A 79 3.57 7.81 14.10
CA GLU A 79 4.04 7.43 15.42
C GLU A 79 4.21 5.91 15.47
N PHE A 80 5.40 5.47 15.89
CA PHE A 80 5.70 4.05 16.09
C PHE A 80 5.81 3.73 17.58
N HIS A 81 5.22 2.62 18.01
CA HIS A 81 5.35 2.01 19.34
C HIS A 81 5.91 0.60 19.22
N ASP A 82 7.13 0.36 19.67
CA ASP A 82 7.72 -0.98 19.74
C ASP A 82 7.52 -1.60 21.14
N MET A 83 7.16 -2.88 21.17
CA MET A 83 6.97 -3.62 22.41
C MET A 83 7.17 -5.12 22.19
N TRP A 84 7.58 -5.82 23.24
CA TRP A 84 7.48 -7.28 23.24
C TRP A 84 6.02 -7.69 23.39
N ARG A 85 5.59 -8.68 22.61
CA ARG A 85 4.33 -9.36 22.87
C ARG A 85 4.39 -9.95 24.28
N PRO A 86 3.48 -9.59 25.20
CA PRO A 86 3.47 -10.16 26.54
C PRO A 86 3.26 -11.68 26.46
N GLU A 87 3.97 -12.44 27.30
CA GLU A 87 4.00 -13.91 27.30
C GLU A 87 2.68 -14.56 27.77
N THR A 88 1.62 -13.78 27.95
CA THR A 88 0.31 -14.22 28.45
C THR A 88 -0.83 -13.73 27.54
N GLU A 89 -1.27 -14.61 26.63
CA GLU A 89 -2.65 -15.12 26.59
C GLU A 89 -2.81 -16.07 25.39
N GLU A 90 -2.61 -17.35 25.69
CA GLU A 90 -3.25 -18.45 24.99
C GLU A 90 -4.77 -18.22 25.04
N SER A 91 -5.39 -18.04 23.87
CA SER A 91 -6.79 -18.39 23.56
C SER A 91 -7.80 -18.31 24.73
N GLN A 92 -8.55 -17.21 24.82
CA GLN A 92 -9.91 -17.25 25.38
C GLN A 92 -10.95 -16.94 24.29
N PRO A 93 -12.01 -17.76 24.15
CA PRO A 93 -13.12 -17.47 23.25
C PRO A 93 -13.97 -16.31 23.81
N PRO A 94 -14.69 -15.57 22.96
CA PRO A 94 -15.41 -14.37 23.41
C PRO A 94 -16.56 -14.75 24.35
N HIS A 95 -16.50 -14.21 25.57
CA HIS A 95 -17.65 -14.16 26.48
C HIS A 95 -18.73 -13.23 25.92
N THR A 96 -19.94 -13.77 25.83
CA THR A 96 -21.16 -13.06 25.45
C THR A 96 -21.73 -12.28 26.64
N ASP A 97 -22.38 -11.16 26.31
CA ASP A 97 -23.27 -10.30 27.11
C ASP A 97 -22.65 -9.05 27.75
N ASP A 98 -22.84 -7.89 27.09
CA ASP A 98 -23.29 -6.68 27.79
C ASP A 98 -24.06 -5.70 26.87
N LYS A 99 -25.09 -5.07 27.44
CA LYS A 99 -26.10 -4.21 26.81
C LYS A 99 -25.65 -2.74 26.87
N SER A 100 -25.63 -2.04 25.74
CA SER A 100 -25.38 -0.58 25.69
C SER A 100 -26.29 0.14 24.67
N PRO A 101 -26.63 1.44 24.90
CA PRO A 101 -27.76 2.17 24.29
C PRO A 101 -27.48 2.66 22.85
N PRO A 102 -28.48 3.19 22.10
CA PRO A 102 -28.37 3.29 20.64
C PRO A 102 -27.35 4.34 20.17
N ARG A 103 -26.43 3.81 19.37
CA ARG A 103 -25.47 4.41 18.44
C ARG A 103 -25.96 5.70 17.78
N VAL A 104 -25.29 6.82 18.04
CA VAL A 104 -25.26 7.97 17.10
C VAL A 104 -24.02 7.79 16.22
N SER A 105 -24.24 7.50 14.94
CA SER A 105 -23.16 7.26 13.96
C SER A 105 -22.82 8.56 13.21
N PRO A 106 -21.55 8.97 13.09
CA PRO A 106 -21.11 9.87 12.04
C PRO A 106 -21.02 9.11 10.70
N PRO A 107 -21.11 9.79 9.54
CA PRO A 107 -21.45 9.19 8.27
C PRO A 107 -20.23 8.62 7.53
N HIS A 108 -19.77 7.43 7.92
CA HIS A 108 -18.99 6.57 7.01
C HIS A 108 -19.66 5.20 6.93
N LYS A 109 -20.59 5.08 5.98
CA LYS A 109 -21.31 3.83 5.69
C LYS A 109 -20.42 2.86 4.90
N ARG A 110 -20.36 1.63 5.42
CA ARG A 110 -19.85 0.34 4.87
C ARG A 110 -18.35 0.18 5.14
N TYR A 111 -17.87 -0.82 5.89
CA TYR A 111 -17.99 -2.27 5.62
C TYR A 111 -17.88 -3.17 6.86
N LYS A 112 -18.35 -4.43 6.69
CA LYS A 112 -18.13 -5.61 7.56
C LYS A 112 -16.80 -6.30 7.18
N VAL A 113 -16.04 -6.80 8.15
CA VAL A 113 -14.74 -7.48 7.95
C VAL A 113 -14.96 -8.98 7.78
N MET A 114 -14.65 -9.53 6.60
CA MET A 114 -14.31 -10.95 6.36
C MET A 114 -13.54 -11.07 5.02
N GLY A 115 -12.43 -11.84 5.00
CA GLY A 115 -11.74 -12.32 3.77
C GLY A 115 -10.34 -11.73 3.48
N ARG A 116 -9.39 -12.60 3.11
CA ARG A 116 -7.93 -12.35 2.97
C ARG A 116 -7.49 -11.39 1.84
N HIS A 117 -8.37 -11.02 0.89
CA HIS A 117 -8.02 -10.10 -0.20
C HIS A 117 -9.24 -9.24 -0.58
N LYS A 118 -9.43 -8.10 0.09
CA LYS A 118 -10.43 -7.12 -0.34
C LYS A 118 -9.86 -6.30 -1.50
N PHE A 119 -10.46 -6.43 -2.68
CA PHE A 119 -10.19 -5.53 -3.79
C PHE A 119 -10.92 -4.20 -3.58
N VAL A 120 -10.26 -3.12 -3.98
CA VAL A 120 -10.87 -1.80 -4.06
C VAL A 120 -11.95 -1.84 -5.13
N ARG A 121 -13.08 -1.22 -4.81
CA ARG A 121 -14.22 -1.08 -5.72
C ARG A 121 -14.37 0.40 -6.05
N LEU A 122 -14.29 0.73 -7.34
CA LEU A 122 -14.52 2.08 -7.83
C LEU A 122 -15.96 2.52 -7.55
N ARG A 123 -16.23 3.83 -7.68
CA ARG A 123 -17.58 4.41 -7.50
C ARG A 123 -18.64 3.76 -8.40
N ASN A 124 -18.23 3.31 -9.60
CA ASN A 124 -19.08 2.59 -10.55
C ASN A 124 -19.28 1.09 -10.23
N GLY A 125 -18.75 0.60 -9.11
CA GLY A 125 -18.90 -0.79 -8.66
C GLY A 125 -17.89 -1.78 -9.24
N LYS A 126 -17.02 -1.36 -10.18
CA LYS A 126 -16.02 -2.22 -10.80
C LYS A 126 -14.82 -2.48 -9.87
N ILE A 127 -14.27 -3.69 -9.97
CA ILE A 127 -13.02 -4.11 -9.30
C ILE A 127 -11.87 -4.32 -10.30
N ASP A 128 -12.22 -4.54 -11.57
CA ASP A 128 -11.26 -4.62 -12.66
C ASP A 128 -11.04 -3.19 -13.16
N LEU A 129 -9.85 -2.67 -12.90
CA LEU A 129 -9.47 -1.28 -13.17
C LEU A 129 -8.96 -1.09 -14.61
N GLY A 130 -8.63 -2.19 -15.26
CA GLY A 130 -8.14 -2.27 -16.64
C GLY A 130 -7.88 -3.73 -17.00
N ARG A 131 -7.31 -3.97 -18.17
CA ARG A 131 -6.97 -5.31 -18.65
C ARG A 131 -5.68 -5.27 -19.47
N LEU A 132 -4.84 -6.29 -19.29
CA LEU A 132 -3.71 -6.58 -20.16
C LEU A 132 -4.05 -7.78 -21.04
N ASP A 133 -3.85 -7.62 -22.34
CA ASP A 133 -3.95 -8.73 -23.30
C ASP A 133 -2.57 -9.37 -23.53
N GLU A 134 -2.54 -10.57 -24.13
CA GLU A 134 -1.32 -11.39 -24.22
C GLU A 134 -0.14 -10.67 -24.89
N GLY A 135 -0.42 -9.87 -25.92
CA GLY A 135 0.60 -9.07 -26.60
C GLY A 135 1.22 -7.97 -25.74
N MET A 136 0.57 -7.58 -24.64
CA MET A 136 1.03 -6.50 -23.74
C MET A 136 1.94 -7.01 -22.62
N THR A 137 1.88 -8.30 -22.31
CA THR A 137 2.52 -8.90 -21.13
C THR A 137 3.87 -9.54 -21.41
N GLY A 138 4.33 -9.49 -22.67
CA GLY A 138 5.56 -10.15 -23.10
C GLY A 138 5.45 -11.67 -23.09
N GLY A 139 4.28 -12.21 -23.46
CA GLY A 139 4.01 -13.65 -23.50
C GLY A 139 3.57 -14.26 -22.17
N LYS A 140 3.23 -13.45 -21.16
CA LYS A 140 2.64 -13.90 -19.88
C LYS A 140 1.11 -13.89 -19.95
N GLU A 141 0.44 -14.42 -18.92
CA GLU A 141 -1.02 -14.52 -18.92
C GLU A 141 -1.72 -13.14 -19.02
N ALA A 142 -2.67 -13.05 -19.96
CA ALA A 142 -3.59 -11.93 -20.04
C ALA A 142 -4.54 -11.91 -18.84
N GLY A 143 -4.94 -10.73 -18.39
CA GLY A 143 -5.83 -10.64 -17.24
C GLY A 143 -6.22 -9.23 -16.84
N PRO A 144 -7.26 -9.10 -16.00
CA PRO A 144 -7.66 -7.83 -15.43
C PRO A 144 -6.60 -7.30 -14.46
N VAL A 145 -6.49 -5.98 -14.38
CA VAL A 145 -5.72 -5.27 -13.35
C VAL A 145 -6.61 -5.04 -12.14
N ARG A 146 -6.16 -5.44 -10.96
CA ARG A 146 -6.91 -5.30 -9.70
C ARG A 146 -6.07 -4.66 -8.62
N LEU A 147 -6.67 -3.69 -7.94
CA LEU A 147 -6.08 -3.04 -6.76
C LEU A 147 -6.63 -3.69 -5.50
N GLN A 148 -5.75 -4.25 -4.68
CA GLN A 148 -6.12 -4.68 -3.33
C GLN A 148 -6.11 -3.48 -2.39
N LYS A 149 -6.97 -3.49 -1.37
CA LYS A 149 -6.83 -2.58 -0.22
C LYS A 149 -5.41 -2.65 0.34
N GLY A 150 -4.88 -3.87 0.35
CA GLY A 150 -3.48 -4.13 0.57
C GLY A 150 -3.06 -3.87 2.00
N ASN A 151 -1.79 -3.56 2.17
CA ASN A 151 -1.20 -3.21 3.44
C ASN A 151 -0.09 -2.17 3.19
N PRO A 152 0.67 -1.73 4.19
CA PRO A 152 1.70 -0.72 3.96
C PRO A 152 2.84 -1.13 2.98
N ARG A 153 2.97 -2.42 2.63
CA ARG A 153 3.94 -2.92 1.63
C ARG A 153 3.41 -2.96 0.19
N PHE A 154 2.09 -3.05 -0.01
CA PHE A 154 1.51 -3.10 -1.35
C PHE A 154 0.04 -2.67 -1.40
N GLY A 155 -0.44 -2.32 -2.59
CA GLY A 155 -1.85 -2.01 -2.83
C GLY A 155 -2.23 -0.58 -2.45
N GLU A 156 -3.52 -0.32 -2.30
CA GLU A 156 -4.06 1.05 -2.14
C GLU A 156 -3.47 1.76 -0.93
N LEU A 157 -3.38 1.08 0.22
CA LEU A 157 -2.83 1.69 1.43
C LEU A 157 -1.36 2.09 1.27
N HIS A 158 -0.53 1.23 0.68
CA HIS A 158 0.86 1.55 0.40
C HIS A 158 0.99 2.79 -0.50
N ILE A 159 0.15 2.87 -1.54
CA ILE A 159 0.14 4.00 -2.48
C ILE A 159 -0.33 5.28 -1.79
N GLU A 160 -1.40 5.24 -0.99
CA GLU A 160 -1.89 6.43 -0.28
C GLU A 160 -0.85 6.98 0.72
N ILE A 161 -0.20 6.10 1.47
CA ILE A 161 0.84 6.51 2.43
C ILE A 161 2.03 7.13 1.68
N GLY A 162 2.58 6.42 0.69
CA GLY A 162 3.83 6.80 0.02
C GLY A 162 3.68 7.86 -1.06
N HIS A 163 2.54 7.93 -1.73
CA HIS A 163 2.33 8.66 -2.99
C HIS A 163 1.03 9.47 -3.04
N GLY A 164 0.17 9.44 -2.02
CA GLY A 164 -1.16 10.06 -2.07
C GLY A 164 -1.16 11.58 -2.33
N GLU A 165 -0.23 12.33 -1.75
CA GLU A 165 -0.11 13.78 -1.98
C GLU A 165 0.35 14.12 -3.41
N GLU A 166 1.38 13.43 -3.92
CA GLU A 166 1.84 13.64 -5.30
C GLU A 166 0.77 13.24 -6.31
N ILE A 167 -0.01 12.20 -6.00
CA ILE A 167 -1.16 11.75 -6.81
C ILE A 167 -2.24 12.83 -6.83
N ARG A 168 -2.65 13.36 -5.67
CA ARG A 168 -3.65 14.43 -5.60
C ARG A 168 -3.21 15.74 -6.25
N SER A 169 -1.91 15.94 -6.39
CA SER A 169 -1.34 17.10 -7.10
C SER A 169 -1.20 16.86 -8.62
N ALA A 170 -1.38 15.63 -9.09
CA ALA A 170 -1.30 15.27 -10.50
C ALA A 170 -2.65 15.44 -11.21
N ARG A 171 -2.60 15.62 -12.52
CA ARG A 171 -3.80 15.73 -13.38
C ARG A 171 -4.15 14.41 -14.05
N ALA A 172 -5.44 14.12 -14.06
CA ALA A 172 -6.10 13.03 -14.76
C ALA A 172 -6.30 13.33 -16.24
N SER A 173 -6.72 12.32 -17.00
CA SER A 173 -6.96 12.43 -18.45
C SER A 173 -8.05 13.44 -18.80
N ASP A 174 -9.03 13.64 -17.91
CA ASP A 174 -10.10 14.62 -18.07
C ASP A 174 -9.69 16.05 -17.68
N GLY A 175 -8.44 16.24 -17.24
CA GLY A 175 -7.89 17.53 -16.83
C GLY A 175 -8.07 17.86 -15.34
N GLU A 176 -8.86 17.08 -14.60
CA GLU A 176 -9.09 17.25 -13.16
C GLU A 176 -7.94 16.65 -12.33
N HIS A 177 -7.92 16.93 -11.03
CA HIS A 177 -6.97 16.28 -10.12
C HIS A 177 -7.53 14.94 -9.64
N TYR A 178 -6.65 13.97 -9.39
CA TYR A 178 -7.06 12.69 -8.80
C TYR A 178 -7.53 12.90 -7.36
N SER A 179 -8.64 12.27 -6.97
CA SER A 179 -9.10 12.34 -5.58
C SER A 179 -8.36 11.35 -4.67
N ASP A 180 -8.03 10.16 -5.20
CA ASP A 180 -7.38 9.08 -4.47
C ASP A 180 -6.51 8.18 -5.37
N ALA A 181 -5.79 7.25 -4.74
CA ALA A 181 -4.96 6.25 -5.39
C ALA A 181 -5.75 5.32 -6.31
N ALA A 182 -7.02 5.04 -6.01
CA ALA A 182 -7.83 4.12 -6.81
C ALA A 182 -8.21 4.73 -8.16
N GLU A 183 -8.62 6.00 -8.17
CA GLU A 183 -8.87 6.76 -9.41
C GLU A 183 -7.59 6.92 -10.23
N PHE A 184 -6.46 7.20 -9.58
CA PHE A 184 -5.15 7.27 -10.22
C PHE A 184 -4.75 5.98 -10.94
N VAL A 185 -4.82 4.86 -10.23
CA VAL A 185 -4.50 3.54 -10.79
C VAL A 185 -5.48 3.17 -11.91
N ALA A 186 -6.77 3.49 -11.76
CA ALA A 186 -7.78 3.21 -12.78
C ALA A 186 -7.53 4.00 -14.07
N ASP A 187 -7.18 5.29 -13.98
CA ASP A 187 -6.85 6.08 -15.15
C ASP A 187 -5.63 5.51 -15.88
N ILE A 188 -4.55 5.17 -15.16
CA ILE A 188 -3.35 4.60 -15.78
C ILE A 188 -3.65 3.23 -16.39
N ALA A 189 -4.37 2.36 -15.69
CA ALA A 189 -4.71 1.03 -16.18
C ALA A 189 -5.61 1.06 -17.42
N ALA A 190 -6.39 2.11 -17.63
CA ALA A 190 -7.17 2.34 -18.85
C ALA A 190 -6.34 3.00 -19.96
N ASN A 191 -5.44 3.93 -19.59
CA ASN A 191 -4.84 4.91 -20.51
C ASN A 191 -3.30 4.83 -20.60
N PHE A 192 -2.66 3.74 -20.20
CA PHE A 192 -1.20 3.58 -20.35
C PHE A 192 -0.78 3.53 -21.82
N ASP A 193 0.34 4.16 -22.16
CA ASP A 193 0.92 4.16 -23.52
C ASP A 193 2.02 3.11 -23.71
N SER A 194 2.51 2.50 -22.63
CA SER A 194 3.54 1.49 -22.73
C SER A 194 3.56 0.55 -21.53
N VAL A 195 4.05 -0.66 -21.77
CA VAL A 195 4.35 -1.65 -20.74
C VAL A 195 5.85 -1.93 -20.76
N TYR A 196 6.43 -1.91 -19.57
CA TYR A 196 7.80 -2.28 -19.33
C TYR A 196 7.85 -3.52 -18.45
N GLU A 197 8.83 -4.37 -18.70
CA GLU A 197 9.19 -5.46 -17.79
C GLU A 197 10.24 -4.96 -16.78
N THR A 198 10.12 -5.46 -15.56
CA THR A 198 11.12 -5.27 -14.49
C THR A 198 11.47 -6.63 -13.87
N TYR A 199 12.28 -6.62 -12.82
CA TYR A 199 12.66 -7.82 -12.08
C TYR A 199 11.45 -8.59 -11.52
N ASP A 200 11.62 -9.88 -11.22
CA ASP A 200 10.60 -10.73 -10.55
C ASP A 200 9.27 -10.82 -11.33
N GLU A 201 9.35 -10.90 -12.67
CA GLU A 201 8.20 -11.04 -13.58
C GLU A 201 7.16 -9.92 -13.51
N ARG A 202 7.54 -8.79 -12.92
CA ARG A 202 6.65 -7.65 -12.75
C ARG A 202 6.57 -6.82 -14.01
N LEU A 203 5.41 -6.19 -14.17
CA LEU A 203 5.13 -5.26 -15.24
C LEU A 203 4.95 -3.85 -14.68
N VAL A 204 5.30 -2.86 -15.49
CA VAL A 204 5.06 -1.45 -15.19
C VAL A 204 4.24 -0.88 -16.33
N LEU A 205 3.01 -0.49 -16.03
CA LEU A 205 2.18 0.30 -16.92
C LEU A 205 2.62 1.74 -16.82
N VAL A 206 2.85 2.39 -17.96
CA VAL A 206 3.37 3.76 -18.02
C VAL A 206 2.43 4.60 -18.85
N LYS A 207 2.06 5.76 -18.30
CA LYS A 207 1.42 6.85 -19.03
C LYS A 207 2.28 8.10 -18.92
N ARG A 208 2.63 8.68 -20.07
CA ARG A 208 3.36 9.95 -20.16
C ARG A 208 2.41 11.11 -19.86
N ASN A 209 2.90 12.08 -19.09
CA ASN A 209 2.10 13.23 -18.67
C ASN A 209 2.74 14.54 -19.15
N GLY A 210 2.81 14.74 -20.48
CA GLY A 210 3.20 16.01 -21.15
C GLY A 210 4.65 16.48 -20.99
N ASP A 211 5.32 16.11 -19.90
CA ASP A 211 6.66 16.52 -19.49
C ASP A 211 7.66 15.34 -19.53
N ASN A 212 8.87 15.56 -19.00
CA ASN A 212 9.87 14.53 -18.64
C ASN A 212 9.42 13.64 -17.46
N LYS A 213 8.12 13.59 -17.15
CA LYS A 213 7.52 12.82 -16.07
C LYS A 213 6.57 11.77 -16.61
N VAL A 214 6.55 10.65 -15.91
CA VAL A 214 5.64 9.54 -16.16
C VAL A 214 4.86 9.22 -14.89
N ILE A 215 3.62 8.82 -15.07
CA ILE A 215 2.85 8.14 -14.04
C ILE A 215 2.87 6.65 -14.34
N PHE A 216 2.92 5.83 -13.30
CA PHE A 216 3.08 4.40 -13.47
C PHE A 216 2.24 3.58 -12.50
N VAL A 217 1.93 2.34 -12.90
CA VAL A 217 1.37 1.29 -12.03
C VAL A 217 2.28 0.08 -12.12
N GLU A 218 2.80 -0.38 -10.99
CA GLU A 218 3.58 -1.62 -10.89
C GLU A 218 2.67 -2.80 -10.56
N LEU A 219 2.83 -3.86 -11.34
CA LEU A 219 1.98 -5.05 -11.32
C LEU A 219 2.81 -6.29 -11.06
N LYS A 220 2.26 -7.21 -10.26
CA LYS A 220 2.75 -8.58 -10.11
C LYS A 220 1.64 -9.55 -10.52
N PRO A 221 1.94 -10.67 -11.22
CA PRO A 221 0.92 -11.68 -11.45
C PRO A 221 0.36 -12.20 -10.12
N SER A 222 -0.95 -12.44 -10.07
CA SER A 222 -1.53 -13.15 -8.92
C SER A 222 -0.94 -14.56 -8.82
N SER A 223 -0.91 -15.14 -7.62
CA SER A 223 -0.52 -16.54 -7.44
C SER A 223 -1.39 -17.53 -8.22
N THR A 224 -2.58 -17.12 -8.64
CA THR A 224 -3.50 -17.91 -9.46
C THR A 224 -3.35 -17.68 -10.97
N GLY A 225 -2.50 -16.75 -11.41
CA GLY A 225 -2.38 -16.32 -12.81
C GLY A 225 -3.54 -15.47 -13.34
N LYS A 226 -4.74 -15.61 -12.76
CA LYS A 226 -6.01 -15.03 -13.26
C LYS A 226 -6.12 -13.50 -13.32
N TYR A 227 -5.21 -12.75 -12.70
CA TYR A 227 -5.22 -11.29 -12.68
C TYR A 227 -3.84 -10.72 -12.36
N TRP A 228 -3.66 -9.43 -12.68
CA TRP A 228 -2.50 -8.64 -12.33
C TRP A 228 -2.78 -7.81 -11.08
N ASN A 229 -2.04 -8.06 -10.01
CA ASN A 229 -2.19 -7.36 -8.74
C ASN A 229 -1.38 -6.07 -8.75
N VAL A 230 -2.01 -4.96 -8.40
CA VAL A 230 -1.31 -3.68 -8.20
C VAL A 230 -0.52 -3.73 -6.91
N ILE A 231 0.79 -3.53 -7.03
CA ILE A 231 1.71 -3.51 -5.89
C ILE A 231 2.02 -2.07 -5.48
N SER A 232 2.32 -1.19 -6.43
CA SER A 232 2.62 0.21 -6.17
C SER A 232 2.27 1.09 -7.38
N SER A 233 2.27 2.41 -7.20
CA SER A 233 1.94 3.39 -8.23
C SER A 233 2.42 4.78 -7.79
N GLY A 234 2.74 5.66 -8.74
CA GLY A 234 3.13 7.04 -8.42
C GLY A 234 3.71 7.80 -9.61
N LEU A 235 4.45 8.87 -9.30
CA LEU A 235 5.11 9.73 -10.29
C LEU A 235 6.61 9.51 -10.32
N ARG A 236 7.22 9.48 -11.52
CA ARG A 236 8.68 9.40 -11.70
C ARG A 236 9.13 10.26 -12.88
N ASN A 237 10.42 10.60 -12.91
CA ASN A 237 11.04 11.13 -14.13
C ASN A 237 11.18 10.00 -15.16
N ASP A 238 11.05 10.33 -16.44
CA ASP A 238 11.13 9.39 -17.55
C ASP A 238 12.46 8.62 -17.62
N THR A 239 13.55 9.22 -17.11
CA THR A 239 14.86 8.60 -16.97
C THR A 239 14.84 7.32 -16.14
N TRP A 240 13.86 7.17 -15.24
CA TRP A 240 13.62 5.93 -14.49
C TRP A 240 13.36 4.74 -15.41
N LEU A 241 12.81 4.96 -16.60
CA LEU A 241 12.51 3.89 -17.57
C LEU A 241 13.73 3.42 -18.35
N LYS A 242 14.85 4.17 -18.36
CA LYS A 242 16.04 3.84 -19.18
C LYS A 242 16.67 2.49 -18.86
N LYS A 243 16.46 1.98 -17.63
CA LYS A 243 16.98 0.69 -17.17
C LYS A 243 15.98 -0.46 -17.29
N ARG A 244 14.82 -0.23 -17.93
CA ARG A 244 13.73 -1.19 -18.05
C ARG A 244 13.49 -1.54 -19.52
N SER A 245 13.20 -2.80 -19.77
CA SER A 245 12.89 -3.29 -21.11
C SER A 245 11.45 -2.92 -21.45
N LYS A 246 11.24 -2.09 -22.46
CA LYS A 246 9.91 -1.86 -23.02
C LYS A 246 9.49 -3.10 -23.80
N ILE A 247 8.39 -3.71 -23.39
CA ILE A 247 7.87 -4.94 -24.02
C ILE A 247 6.66 -4.67 -24.90
N TRP A 248 5.95 -3.57 -24.64
CA TRP A 248 4.80 -3.17 -25.45
C TRP A 248 4.70 -1.65 -25.55
N PRO A 249 4.64 -1.09 -26.76
CA PRO A 249 4.17 0.28 -27.00
C PRO A 249 2.72 0.29 -27.47
N ARG A 250 1.96 1.30 -27.05
CA ARG A 250 0.70 1.66 -27.69
C ARG A 250 1.01 2.36 -29.01
N THR A 251 0.42 1.88 -30.09
CA THR A 251 0.65 2.39 -31.45
C THR A 251 -0.20 3.61 -31.80
N GLU A 252 -1.29 3.85 -31.06
CA GLU A 252 -2.17 5.02 -31.25
C GLU A 252 -2.28 5.85 -29.96
N PRO A 253 -2.29 7.20 -30.03
CA PRO A 253 -2.47 8.04 -28.85
C PRO A 253 -3.86 7.85 -28.25
N ASN A 254 -3.97 8.00 -26.92
CA ASN A 254 -5.26 8.02 -26.23
C ASN A 254 -6.09 9.19 -26.78
N LYS A 255 -7.33 8.91 -27.20
CA LYS A 255 -8.31 9.92 -27.61
C LYS A 255 -8.97 10.57 -26.41
#